data_AF-A0A7S3HJ86-F1
#
_entry.id   AF-A0A7S3HJ86-F1
#
_cell.length_a   1.000
_cell.length_b   1.000
_cell.length_c   1.000
_cell.angle_alpha   90.00
_cell.angle_beta   90.00
_cell.angle_gamma   90.00
#
_symmetry.space_group_name_H-M   'P 1'
#
loop_
_entity.id
_entity.type
_entity.pdbx_description
1 polymer ?
#
loop_
_entity_poly.entity_id
_entity_poly.type
_entity_poly.pdbx_seq_one_letter_code
_entity_poly.pdbx_strand_id
1 'polypeptide(L)'
;YALVESLLHNEIVSAGQKGSFHPRAGGAQIAFRFSQARPASAWGSARESRRIGGRSWHLDGMDRGTYGPFSLLIGVALSDQSSGNCGNLAVHPGSHHTLQPFLKRYSAACDHTGIDPNNTELITERRMQAVALVQQKPILDEPVEVKLNKGDVVFALHKVAHL
;
A
#
# COMPACT_ATOMS: atom_id res chain seq x y z
N TYR A 1 -15.84 -20.12 4.74
CA TYR A 1 -15.36 -20.04 6.13
C TYR A 1 -14.54 -18.77 6.27
N ALA A 2 -15.04 -17.77 7.01
CA ALA A 2 -14.31 -16.52 7.24
C ALA A 2 -13.69 -16.59 8.64
N LEU A 3 -12.35 -16.58 8.70
CA LEU A 3 -11.59 -16.49 9.94
C LEU A 3 -11.44 -15.00 10.28
N VAL A 4 -11.90 -14.58 11.47
CA VAL A 4 -11.67 -13.24 11.99
C VAL A 4 -10.68 -13.37 13.15
N GLU A 5 -9.48 -12.84 12.97
CA GLU A 5 -8.43 -12.80 14.00
C GLU A 5 -8.40 -11.39 14.60
N SER A 6 -8.67 -11.28 15.91
CA SER A 6 -8.62 -9.99 16.61
C SER A 6 -7.31 -9.86 17.38
N LEU A 7 -6.32 -9.21 16.76
CA LEU A 7 -5.03 -8.85 17.37
C LEU A 7 -5.19 -8.05 18.68
N LEU A 8 -6.28 -7.28 18.83
CA LEU A 8 -6.52 -6.44 20.01
C LEU A 8 -6.92 -7.23 21.26
N HIS A 9 -7.39 -8.47 21.11
CA HIS A 9 -7.97 -9.26 22.22
C HIS A 9 -7.24 -10.59 22.46
N ASN A 10 -6.18 -10.90 21.68
CA ASN A 10 -5.54 -12.22 21.66
C ASN A 10 -6.52 -13.40 21.45
N GLU A 11 -7.63 -13.16 20.75
CA GLU A 11 -8.69 -14.15 20.53
C GLU A 11 -8.90 -14.42 19.03
N ILE A 12 -9.05 -15.69 18.69
CA ILE A 12 -9.56 -16.14 17.39
C ILE A 12 -11.01 -16.53 17.58
N VAL A 13 -11.90 -15.99 16.73
CA VAL A 13 -13.31 -16.37 16.72
C VAL A 13 -13.65 -16.99 15.36
N SER A 14 -14.02 -18.27 15.37
CA SER A 14 -14.45 -18.99 14.18
C SER A 14 -15.65 -19.85 14.51
N ALA A 15 -16.79 -19.62 13.84
CA ALA A 15 -17.99 -20.47 13.88
C ALA A 15 -18.37 -21.04 15.27
N GLY A 16 -18.35 -20.20 16.32
CA GLY A 16 -18.74 -20.59 17.68
C GLY A 16 -17.62 -21.12 18.58
N GLN A 17 -16.38 -21.21 18.09
CA GLN A 17 -15.21 -21.55 18.88
C GLN A 17 -14.37 -20.31 19.18
N LYS A 18 -14.01 -20.13 20.46
CA LYS A 18 -12.99 -19.18 20.95
C LYS A 18 -11.68 -19.92 21.17
N GLY A 19 -10.57 -19.36 20.72
CA GLY A 19 -9.23 -19.88 20.99
C GLY A 19 -8.20 -18.77 21.19
N SER A 20 -7.06 -19.11 21.77
CA SER A 20 -5.95 -18.17 21.96
C SER A 20 -5.21 -17.93 20.64
N PHE A 21 -5.05 -16.65 20.28
CA PHE A 21 -4.23 -16.24 19.16
C PHE A 21 -2.75 -16.53 19.46
N HIS A 22 -2.12 -17.32 18.59
CA HIS A 22 -0.68 -17.57 18.64
C HIS A 22 -0.07 -16.91 17.40
N PRO A 23 0.64 -15.78 17.54
CA PRO A 23 1.27 -15.13 16.39
C PRO A 23 2.23 -16.11 15.73
N ARG A 24 1.95 -16.51 14.49
CA ARG A 24 2.94 -17.24 13.68
C ARG A 24 4.09 -16.27 13.42
N ALA A 25 5.31 -16.66 13.77
CA ALA A 25 6.53 -15.83 13.68
C ALA A 25 6.96 -15.47 12.23
N GLY A 26 6.03 -15.37 11.28
CA GLY A 26 6.33 -15.34 9.85
C GLY A 26 5.28 -14.64 8.96
N GLY A 27 4.65 -13.56 9.40
CA GLY A 27 4.14 -12.56 8.46
C GLY A 27 2.79 -11.92 8.77
N ALA A 28 2.83 -10.79 9.48
CA ALA A 28 1.93 -9.68 9.20
C ALA A 28 2.82 -8.46 8.96
N GLN A 29 2.90 -8.01 7.71
CA GLN A 29 3.65 -6.82 7.38
C GLN A 29 2.77 -5.60 7.69
N ILE A 30 3.09 -4.90 8.78
CA ILE A 30 2.63 -3.53 9.00
C ILE A 30 3.66 -2.65 8.29
N ALA A 31 3.30 -2.13 7.13
CA ALA A 31 4.11 -1.14 6.45
C ALA A 31 3.19 -0.02 6.00
N PHE A 32 3.35 1.14 6.62
CA PHE A 32 3.12 2.39 5.92
C PHE A 32 4.47 3.05 5.80
N ARG A 33 4.90 3.34 4.58
CA ARG A 33 6.01 4.26 4.37
C ARG A 33 5.44 5.66 4.41
N PHE A 34 5.56 6.33 5.55
CA PHE A 34 5.24 7.74 5.61
C PHE A 34 6.17 8.53 4.69
N SER A 35 5.61 9.51 3.97
CA SER A 35 6.38 10.40 3.12
C SER A 35 7.53 11.03 3.93
N GLN A 36 8.77 10.86 3.47
CA GLN A 36 9.91 11.50 4.12
C GLN A 36 9.75 13.02 4.04
N ALA A 37 10.01 13.73 5.14
CA ALA A 37 10.08 15.18 5.15
C ALA A 37 11.09 15.62 4.07
N ARG A 38 10.65 16.41 3.09
CA ARG A 38 11.54 16.94 2.06
C ARG A 38 12.46 18.01 2.68
N PRO A 39 13.78 17.93 2.50
CA PRO A 39 14.67 18.98 2.99
C PRO A 39 14.33 20.32 2.34
N ALA A 40 14.41 21.39 3.12
CA ALA A 40 14.13 22.76 2.69
C ALA A 40 14.97 23.19 1.47
N SER A 41 16.12 22.57 1.22
CA SER A 41 16.98 22.86 0.06
C SER A 41 16.42 22.38 -1.30
N ALA A 42 15.38 21.54 -1.32
CA ALA A 42 14.64 21.24 -2.55
C ALA A 42 13.66 22.37 -2.95
N TRP A 43 13.52 23.39 -2.10
CA TRP A 43 12.72 24.59 -2.31
C TRP A 43 13.54 25.61 -3.11
N GLY A 44 13.70 25.33 -4.41
CA GLY A 44 14.05 26.37 -5.35
C GLY A 44 13.08 27.54 -5.20
N SER A 45 13.61 28.77 -5.26
CA SER A 45 12.87 30.03 -5.21
C SER A 45 11.66 30.03 -6.15
N ALA A 46 10.48 29.68 -5.64
CA ALA A 46 9.17 30.10 -6.11
C ALA A 46 8.10 29.42 -5.23
N ARG A 47 7.08 30.19 -4.84
CA ARG A 47 5.85 29.79 -4.14
C ARG A 47 4.94 28.88 -5.00
N GLU A 48 5.53 27.96 -5.76
CA GLU A 48 4.77 27.01 -6.55
C GLU A 48 4.59 25.75 -5.71
N SER A 49 3.37 25.62 -5.17
CA SER A 49 2.88 24.39 -4.55
C SER A 49 3.13 23.23 -5.53
N ARG A 50 4.22 22.50 -5.36
CA ARG A 50 4.48 21.30 -6.15
C ARG A 50 3.41 20.29 -5.77
N ARG A 51 2.33 20.27 -6.55
CA ARG A 51 1.23 19.32 -6.43
C ARG A 51 1.82 17.92 -6.26
N ILE A 52 1.48 17.24 -5.17
CA ILE A 52 2.04 15.92 -4.83
C ILE A 52 1.30 14.78 -5.60
N GLY A 53 0.33 15.15 -6.43
CA GLY A 53 -0.36 14.24 -7.36
C GLY A 53 0.49 13.79 -8.55
N GLY A 54 -0.14 13.16 -9.55
CA GLY A 54 0.56 12.62 -10.71
C GLY A 54 0.72 11.09 -10.66
N ARG A 55 1.92 10.61 -11.02
CA ARG A 55 2.28 9.18 -11.04
C ARG A 55 3.15 8.73 -9.85
N SER A 56 3.33 9.63 -8.88
CA SER A 56 4.12 9.41 -7.66
C SER A 56 3.49 8.40 -6.71
N TRP A 57 2.17 8.16 -6.81
CA TRP A 57 1.46 7.20 -5.97
C TRP A 57 1.97 5.78 -6.16
N HIS A 58 1.85 4.97 -5.10
CA HIS A 58 2.16 3.55 -5.13
C HIS A 58 1.09 2.74 -4.42
N LEU A 59 1.15 1.42 -4.60
CA LEU A 59 0.52 0.45 -3.71
C LEU A 59 1.63 -0.33 -3.04
N ASP A 60 1.42 -0.77 -1.80
CA ASP A 60 2.40 -1.62 -1.14
C ASP A 60 2.56 -2.95 -1.91
N GLY A 61 3.81 -3.31 -2.19
CA GLY A 61 4.14 -4.47 -3.01
C GLY A 61 4.11 -4.21 -4.53
N MET A 62 3.68 -3.03 -4.98
CA MET A 62 3.92 -2.56 -6.35
C MET A 62 5.44 -2.42 -6.59
N ASP A 63 5.88 -2.55 -7.84
CA ASP A 63 7.28 -2.40 -8.30
C ASP A 63 8.19 -3.62 -8.14
N ARG A 64 7.71 -4.70 -7.52
CA ARG A 64 8.46 -5.98 -7.44
C ARG A 64 8.08 -6.99 -8.52
N GLY A 65 7.24 -6.57 -9.47
CA GLY A 65 6.67 -7.45 -10.50
C GLY A 65 5.70 -8.49 -9.94
N THR A 66 5.27 -8.33 -8.69
CA THR A 66 4.30 -9.19 -8.01
C THR A 66 3.05 -8.42 -7.64
N TYR A 67 1.92 -9.12 -7.57
CA TYR A 67 0.68 -8.58 -7.02
C TYR A 67 0.60 -8.97 -5.53
N GLY A 68 0.49 -7.98 -4.65
CA GLY A 68 0.50 -8.23 -3.20
C GLY A 68 -0.64 -9.17 -2.77
N PRO A 69 -0.37 -10.21 -1.93
CA PRO A 69 -1.39 -11.17 -1.50
C PRO A 69 -2.19 -10.71 -0.27
N PHE A 70 -1.76 -9.64 0.41
CA PHE A 70 -2.44 -9.14 1.61
C PHE A 70 -3.59 -8.21 1.23
N SER A 71 -4.59 -8.07 2.09
CA SER A 71 -5.81 -7.29 1.78
C SER A 71 -5.89 -5.94 2.49
N LEU A 72 -5.31 -5.84 3.69
CA LEU A 72 -5.50 -4.73 4.61
C LEU A 72 -4.15 -4.23 5.15
N LEU A 73 -4.00 -2.91 5.18
CA LEU A 73 -2.94 -2.19 5.85
C LEU A 73 -3.49 -1.59 7.13
N ILE A 74 -2.73 -1.71 8.22
CA ILE A 74 -3.07 -1.15 9.53
C ILE A 74 -1.91 -0.27 9.97
N GLY A 75 -2.20 0.98 10.28
CA GLY A 75 -1.20 1.99 10.65
C GLY A 75 -1.53 2.52 12.03
N VAL A 76 -0.52 2.62 12.88
CA VAL A 76 -0.67 3.22 14.22
C VAL A 76 0.22 4.45 14.28
N ALA A 77 -0.38 5.61 14.56
CA ALA A 77 0.37 6.84 14.72
C ALA A 77 1.20 6.80 16.00
N LEU A 78 2.52 6.87 15.89
CA LEU A 78 3.44 6.86 17.04
C LEU A 78 3.71 8.27 17.61
N SER A 79 3.33 9.29 16.85
CA SER A 79 3.41 10.71 17.18
C SER A 79 2.26 11.46 16.52
N ASP A 80 2.00 12.69 16.96
CA ASP A 80 1.01 13.54 16.32
C ASP A 80 1.44 13.93 14.90
N GLN A 81 0.48 13.89 13.97
CA GLN A 81 0.61 14.26 12.56
C GLN A 81 -0.48 15.30 12.22
N SER A 82 -0.55 16.37 13.02
CA SER A 82 -1.65 17.33 13.03
C SER A 82 -1.58 18.40 11.93
N SER A 83 -0.39 18.64 11.36
CA SER A 83 -0.13 19.70 10.38
C SER A 83 0.13 19.15 8.98
N GLY A 84 0.07 19.99 7.95
CA GLY A 84 0.41 19.61 6.57
C GLY A 84 1.86 19.16 6.43
N ASN A 85 2.15 18.15 5.60
CA ASN A 85 3.52 17.69 5.28
C ASN A 85 4.39 17.31 6.49
N CYS A 86 3.81 16.88 7.62
CA CYS A 86 4.58 16.46 8.80
C CYS A 86 4.78 14.94 8.85
N GLY A 87 4.98 14.32 7.69
CA GLY A 87 5.07 12.87 7.55
C GLY A 87 3.73 12.16 7.61
N ASN A 88 2.63 12.81 7.19
CA ASN A 88 1.30 12.22 7.13
C ASN A 88 1.24 11.06 6.13
N LEU A 89 0.32 10.12 6.38
CA LEU A 89 -0.15 9.22 5.32
C LEU A 89 -0.99 10.03 4.34
N ALA A 90 -0.58 10.10 3.07
CA ALA A 90 -1.35 10.77 2.02
C ALA A 90 -2.02 9.73 1.12
N VAL A 91 -3.35 9.73 1.06
CA VAL A 91 -4.14 8.74 0.32
C VAL A 91 -4.88 9.38 -0.84
N HIS A 92 -5.19 8.61 -1.87
CA HIS A 92 -6.15 8.99 -2.90
C HIS A 92 -7.48 8.26 -2.62
N PRO A 93 -8.48 8.91 -2.00
CA PRO A 93 -9.76 8.27 -1.67
C PRO A 93 -10.44 7.69 -2.92
N GLY A 94 -11.04 6.50 -2.79
CA GLY A 94 -11.72 5.82 -3.90
C GLY A 94 -10.80 5.25 -5.00
N SER A 95 -9.48 5.45 -4.91
CA SER A 95 -8.53 4.97 -5.94
C SER A 95 -8.56 3.46 -6.18
N HIS A 96 -8.88 2.67 -5.18
CA HIS A 96 -9.06 1.21 -5.31
C HIS A 96 -10.20 0.83 -6.28
N HIS A 97 -11.18 1.71 -6.50
CA HIS A 97 -12.20 1.57 -7.54
C HIS A 97 -11.75 2.19 -8.86
N THR A 98 -11.26 3.44 -8.85
CA THR A 98 -10.93 4.16 -10.09
C THR A 98 -9.75 3.54 -10.84
N LEU A 99 -8.81 2.92 -10.11
CA LEU A 99 -7.67 2.21 -10.68
C LEU A 99 -8.00 0.76 -11.08
N GLN A 100 -9.22 0.27 -10.86
CA GLN A 100 -9.57 -1.14 -11.12
C GLN A 100 -9.15 -1.63 -12.52
N PRO A 101 -9.35 -0.88 -13.63
CA PRO A 101 -8.90 -1.32 -14.96
C PRO A 101 -7.38 -1.46 -15.07
N PHE A 102 -6.63 -0.56 -14.42
CA PHE A 102 -5.18 -0.64 -14.36
C PHE A 102 -4.73 -1.83 -13.51
N LEU A 103 -5.31 -2.02 -12.32
CA LEU A 103 -4.95 -3.09 -11.40
C LEU A 103 -5.25 -4.48 -11.96
N LYS A 104 -6.31 -4.65 -12.76
CA LYS A 104 -6.58 -5.90 -13.48
C LYS A 104 -5.45 -6.25 -14.45
N ARG A 105 -4.97 -5.27 -15.24
CA ARG A 105 -3.85 -5.46 -16.17
C ARG A 105 -2.54 -5.76 -15.45
N TYR A 106 -2.25 -5.00 -14.39
CA TYR A 106 -1.05 -5.21 -13.57
C TYR A 106 -1.08 -6.60 -12.91
N SER A 107 -2.21 -7.00 -12.32
CA SER A 107 -2.38 -8.33 -11.72
C SER A 107 -2.16 -9.46 -12.72
N ALA A 108 -2.65 -9.33 -13.95
CA ALA A 108 -2.44 -10.34 -15.00
C ALA A 108 -0.98 -10.43 -15.45
N ALA A 109 -0.24 -9.31 -15.45
CA ALA A 109 1.19 -9.30 -15.75
C ALA A 109 2.04 -9.94 -14.63
N CYS A 110 1.57 -9.81 -13.38
CA CYS A 110 2.17 -10.44 -12.21
C CYS A 110 1.80 -11.92 -12.00
N ASP A 111 0.90 -12.46 -12.82
CA ASP A 111 0.44 -13.83 -12.69
C ASP A 111 1.47 -14.80 -13.31
N HIS A 112 1.96 -15.71 -12.48
CA HIS A 112 2.94 -16.73 -12.85
C HIS A 112 2.42 -18.16 -12.65
N THR A 113 1.12 -18.37 -12.36
CA THR A 113 0.60 -19.70 -12.00
C THR A 113 0.73 -20.75 -13.10
N GLY A 114 0.89 -20.34 -14.36
CA GLY A 114 1.08 -21.22 -15.51
C GLY A 114 2.53 -21.38 -15.98
N ILE A 115 3.50 -20.83 -15.25
CA ILE A 115 4.93 -20.85 -15.63
C ILE A 115 5.65 -21.89 -14.77
N ASP A 116 6.50 -22.71 -15.41
CA ASP A 116 7.41 -23.60 -14.67
C ASP A 116 8.28 -22.76 -13.72
N PRO A 117 8.25 -23.02 -12.39
CA PRO A 117 9.04 -22.26 -11.42
C PRO A 117 10.55 -22.32 -11.68
N ASN A 118 11.05 -23.31 -12.43
CA ASN A 118 12.45 -23.43 -12.81
C ASN A 118 12.81 -22.59 -14.05
N ASN A 119 11.83 -22.10 -14.80
CA ASN A 119 12.04 -21.22 -15.93
C ASN A 119 12.24 -19.76 -15.47
N THR A 120 13.42 -19.51 -14.91
CA THR A 120 13.81 -18.22 -14.32
C THR A 120 13.82 -17.08 -15.33
N GLU A 121 14.13 -17.35 -16.60
CA GLU A 121 14.13 -16.38 -17.69
C GLU A 121 12.71 -15.86 -17.95
N LEU A 122 11.74 -16.76 -18.13
CA LEU A 122 10.35 -16.39 -18.40
C LEU A 122 9.69 -15.66 -17.20
N ILE A 123 10.03 -16.08 -15.97
CA ILE A 123 9.58 -15.37 -14.75
C ILE A 123 10.15 -13.95 -14.72
N THR A 124 11.43 -13.79 -15.06
CA THR A 124 12.10 -12.49 -15.09
C THR A 124 11.48 -11.59 -16.14
N GLU A 125 11.25 -12.09 -17.36
CA GLU A 125 10.60 -11.35 -18.44
C GLU A 125 9.21 -10.84 -18.01
N ARG A 126 8.39 -11.70 -17.41
CA ARG A 126 7.06 -11.31 -16.91
C ARG A 126 7.12 -10.24 -15.82
N ARG A 127 8.06 -10.35 -14.89
CA ARG A 127 8.27 -9.31 -13.87
C ARG A 127 8.66 -7.97 -14.50
N MET A 128 9.52 -7.99 -15.53
CA MET A 128 9.86 -6.76 -16.26
C MET A 128 8.65 -6.16 -16.97
N GLN A 129 7.77 -6.98 -17.57
CA GLN A 129 6.52 -6.50 -18.17
C GLN A 129 5.62 -5.82 -17.12
N ALA A 130 5.47 -6.41 -15.93
CA ALA A 130 4.73 -5.81 -14.84
C ALA A 130 5.34 -4.49 -14.36
N VAL A 131 6.68 -4.40 -14.25
CA VAL A 131 7.40 -3.17 -13.90
C VAL A 131 7.23 -2.10 -15.00
N ALA A 132 7.25 -2.49 -16.28
CA ALA A 132 7.02 -1.56 -17.38
C ALA A 132 5.60 -0.94 -17.34
N LEU A 133 4.58 -1.69 -16.90
CA LEU A 133 3.23 -1.16 -16.71
C LEU A 133 3.18 -0.08 -15.61
N VAL A 134 4.03 -0.13 -14.59
CA VAL A 134 4.10 0.90 -13.54
C VAL A 134 4.48 2.27 -14.13
N GLN A 135 5.30 2.31 -15.18
CA GLN A 135 5.65 3.56 -15.87
C GLN A 135 4.42 4.21 -16.54
N GLN A 136 3.36 3.44 -16.74
CA GLN A 136 2.09 3.86 -17.35
C GLN A 136 0.99 4.07 -16.31
N LYS A 137 1.33 4.25 -15.02
CA LYS A 137 0.36 4.54 -13.97
C LYS A 137 -0.57 5.70 -14.40
N PRO A 138 -1.89 5.57 -14.18
CA PRO A 138 -2.81 6.70 -14.29
C PRO A 138 -2.33 7.89 -13.46
N ILE A 139 -2.59 9.09 -13.97
CA ILE A 139 -2.38 10.33 -13.23
C ILE A 139 -3.55 10.47 -12.26
N LEU A 140 -3.24 10.61 -10.97
CA LEU A 140 -4.23 10.92 -9.94
C LEU A 140 -4.13 12.38 -9.53
N ASP A 141 -5.26 12.93 -9.07
CA ASP A 141 -5.33 14.25 -8.44
C ASP A 141 -4.52 14.32 -7.15
N GLU A 142 -4.49 15.47 -6.49
CA GLU A 142 -3.79 15.61 -5.23
C GLU A 142 -4.35 14.65 -4.15
N PRO A 143 -3.47 13.97 -3.39
CA PRO A 143 -3.91 13.11 -2.31
C PRO A 143 -4.38 13.93 -1.11
N VAL A 144 -5.17 13.28 -0.27
CA VAL A 144 -5.62 13.79 1.02
C VAL A 144 -4.66 13.29 2.10
N GLU A 145 -4.05 14.21 2.84
CA GLU A 145 -3.24 13.87 4.02
C GLU A 145 -4.14 13.53 5.21
N VAL A 146 -3.98 12.33 5.75
CA VAL A 146 -4.68 11.89 6.95
C VAL A 146 -4.04 12.54 8.18
N LYS A 147 -4.83 13.29 8.95
CA LYS A 147 -4.41 13.89 10.22
C LYS A 147 -4.68 12.92 11.34
N LEU A 148 -3.65 12.63 12.12
CA LEU A 148 -3.67 11.63 13.18
C LEU A 148 -3.04 12.21 14.45
N ASN A 149 -3.58 11.84 15.60
CA ASN A 149 -2.93 12.00 16.88
C ASN A 149 -2.18 10.72 17.24
N LYS A 150 -1.21 10.83 18.14
CA LYS A 150 -0.53 9.66 18.69
C LYS A 150 -1.54 8.65 19.26
N GLY A 151 -1.44 7.40 18.81
CA GLY A 151 -2.32 6.30 19.20
C GLY A 151 -3.48 6.05 18.25
N ASP A 152 -3.77 6.97 17.32
CA ASP A 152 -4.80 6.73 16.30
C ASP A 152 -4.42 5.54 15.40
N VAL A 153 -5.45 4.80 14.98
CA VAL A 153 -5.32 3.63 14.11
C VAL A 153 -6.02 3.91 12.79
N VAL A 154 -5.32 3.68 11.68
CA VAL A 154 -5.87 3.77 10.33
C VAL A 154 -5.91 2.39 9.69
N PHE A 155 -7.03 2.12 9.02
CA PHE A 155 -7.22 0.94 8.19
C PHE A 155 -7.33 1.39 6.72
N ALA A 156 -6.56 0.76 5.83
CA ALA A 156 -6.66 1.00 4.41
C ALA A 156 -6.59 -0.31 3.63
N LEU A 157 -7.34 -0.43 2.53
CA LEU A 157 -7.10 -1.53 1.60
C LEU A 157 -5.71 -1.33 0.97
N HIS A 158 -4.94 -2.40 0.81
CA HIS A 158 -3.63 -2.32 0.15
C HIS A 158 -3.68 -1.77 -1.29
N LYS A 159 -4.88 -1.78 -1.90
CA LYS A 159 -5.16 -1.26 -3.25
C LYS A 159 -5.51 0.23 -3.28
N VAL A 160 -5.53 0.90 -2.12
CA VAL A 160 -5.64 2.36 -2.07
C VAL A 160 -4.28 2.95 -2.42
N ALA A 161 -4.26 3.75 -3.48
CA ALA A 161 -3.08 4.52 -3.88
C ALA A 161 -2.72 5.53 -2.78
N HIS A 162 -1.44 5.55 -2.42
CA HIS A 162 -0.91 6.44 -1.40
C HIS A 162 0.54 6.84 -1.72
N LEU A 163 1.07 7.77 -0.92
CA LEU A 163 2.44 8.29 -1.01
C LEU A 163 3.27 7.96 0.23
#